data_AF-A0AAF0PVG0-F1
#
_entry.id   AF-A0AAF0PVG0-F1
#
_cell.length_a   1.000
_cell.length_b   1.000
_cell.length_c   1.000
_cell.angle_alpha   90.00
_cell.angle_beta   90.00
_cell.angle_gamma   90.00
#
_symmetry.space_group_name_H-M   'P 1'
#
loop_
_entity.id
_entity.type
_entity.pdbx_description
1 polymer ?
#
loop_
_entity_poly.entity_id
_entity_poly.type
_entity_poly.pdbx_seq_one_letter_code
_entity_poly.pdbx_strand_id
1 'polypeptide(L)'
;MIKNLLKIWKADVVCLQETSLEGEIANYVKEIWGSRWADHVQMEASGTRGGIVIMWDKKSWEGVVSSVGKYSVSCSLSGLNCDLN
;
A
#
# COMPACT_ATOMS: atom_id res chain seq x y z
N MET A 1 13.24 10.83 0.66
CA MET A 1 12.95 11.31 -0.71
C MET A 1 11.52 10.96 -1.13
N ILE A 2 11.16 9.67 -1.19
CA ILE A 2 9.80 9.21 -1.54
C ILE A 2 8.68 9.82 -0.69
N LYS A 3 8.88 9.93 0.64
CA LYS A 3 7.87 10.49 1.56
C LYS A 3 7.43 11.91 1.21
N ASN A 4 8.36 12.75 0.77
CA ASN A 4 8.02 14.12 0.37
C ASN A 4 7.24 14.12 -0.95
N LEU A 5 7.56 13.22 -1.87
CA LEU A 5 6.81 13.07 -3.13
C LEU A 5 5.37 12.64 -2.85
N LEU A 6 5.16 11.67 -1.95
CA LEU A 6 3.81 11.22 -1.57
C LEU A 6 2.96 12.36 -1.01
N LYS A 7 3.56 13.22 -0.16
CA LYS A 7 2.88 14.41 0.37
C LYS A 7 2.51 15.42 -0.70
N ILE A 8 3.34 15.59 -1.73
CA ILE A 8 3.10 16.51 -2.83
C ILE A 8 2.01 15.97 -3.75
N TRP A 9 2.05 14.69 -4.08
CA TRP A 9 1.11 14.06 -4.99
C TRP A 9 -0.29 13.93 -4.40
N LYS A 10 -0.43 13.94 -3.06
CA LYS A 10 -1.71 13.75 -2.36
C LYS A 10 -2.45 12.51 -2.88
N ALA A 11 -1.70 11.45 -3.16
CA ALA A 11 -2.26 10.23 -3.72
C ALA A 11 -3.14 9.53 -2.69
N ASP A 12 -4.33 9.09 -3.13
CA ASP A 12 -5.24 8.27 -2.34
C ASP A 12 -4.71 6.85 -2.12
N VAL A 13 -4.06 6.31 -3.15
CA VAL A 13 -3.48 4.96 -3.19
C VAL A 13 -2.13 5.04 -3.87
N VAL A 14 -1.15 4.32 -3.32
CA VAL A 14 0.22 4.25 -3.86
C VAL A 14 0.58 2.79 -4.08
N CYS A 15 1.10 2.47 -5.27
CA CYS A 15 1.66 1.16 -5.58
C CYS A 15 3.16 1.31 -5.85
N LEU A 16 3.97 0.52 -5.14
CA LEU A 16 5.41 0.43 -5.32
C LEU A 16 5.75 -0.99 -5.80
N GLN A 17 6.47 -1.10 -6.90
CA GLN A 17 6.96 -2.36 -7.47
C GLN A 17 8.46 -2.50 -7.27
N GLU A 18 8.95 -3.75 -7.29
CA GLU A 18 10.36 -4.10 -7.08
C GLU A 18 10.89 -3.58 -5.74
N THR A 19 10.12 -3.76 -4.67
CA THR A 19 10.46 -3.24 -3.34
C THR A 19 11.51 -4.07 -2.62
N SER A 20 11.74 -5.33 -3.03
CA SER A 20 12.63 -6.29 -2.35
C SER A 20 12.33 -6.43 -0.84
N LEU A 21 11.09 -6.14 -0.42
CA LEU A 21 10.67 -6.20 0.98
C LEU A 21 10.14 -7.59 1.33
N GLU A 22 10.56 -8.10 2.47
CA GLU A 22 10.19 -9.40 3.04
C GLU A 22 9.83 -9.24 4.52
N GLY A 23 8.89 -10.04 5.02
CA GLY A 23 8.46 -10.00 6.41
C GLY A 23 7.49 -8.86 6.75
N GLU A 24 7.43 -8.49 8.03
CA GLU A 24 6.53 -7.44 8.53
C GLU A 24 7.00 -6.05 8.07
N ILE A 25 6.12 -5.30 7.37
CA ILE A 25 6.45 -3.96 6.88
C ILE A 25 5.52 -2.84 7.34
N ALA A 26 4.53 -3.07 8.20
CA ALA A 26 3.54 -2.04 8.54
C ALA A 26 4.19 -0.80 9.15
N ASN A 27 5.29 -0.97 9.91
CA ASN A 27 6.03 0.16 10.45
C ASN A 27 6.69 1.00 9.35
N TYR A 28 7.33 0.35 8.37
CA TYR A 28 7.91 1.04 7.21
C TYR A 28 6.85 1.76 6.39
N VAL A 29 5.71 1.12 6.14
CA VAL A 29 4.57 1.70 5.42
C VAL A 29 4.07 2.97 6.12
N LYS A 30 3.83 2.90 7.43
CA LYS A 30 3.41 4.07 8.23
C LYS A 30 4.44 5.19 8.19
N GLU A 31 5.72 4.83 8.24
CA GLU A 31 6.82 5.80 8.16
C GLU A 31 6.88 6.46 6.78
N ILE A 32 6.68 5.70 5.70
CA ILE A 32 6.72 6.17 4.31
C ILE A 32 5.54 7.08 4.00
N TRP A 33 4.34 6.63 4.37
CA TRP A 33 3.11 7.39 4.19
C TRP A 33 3.07 8.64 5.09
N GLY A 34 3.65 8.54 6.29
CA GLY A 34 3.64 9.61 7.29
C GLY A 34 2.36 9.69 8.11
N SER A 35 1.59 8.60 8.21
CA SER A 35 0.39 8.48 9.03
C SER A 35 0.33 7.11 9.71
N ARG A 36 -0.13 7.06 10.96
CA ARG A 36 -0.41 5.79 11.65
C ARG A 36 -1.57 5.01 11.04
N TRP A 37 -2.38 5.67 10.22
CA TRP A 37 -3.54 5.12 9.55
C TRP A 37 -3.21 4.51 8.18
N ALA A 38 -1.94 4.53 7.78
CA ALA A 38 -1.52 3.81 6.59
C ALA A 38 -1.76 2.31 6.77
N ASP A 39 -2.37 1.71 5.76
CA ASP A 39 -2.53 0.27 5.63
C ASP A 39 -1.98 -0.19 4.28
N HIS A 40 -1.78 -1.49 4.14
CA HIS A 40 -1.12 -2.03 2.96
C HIS A 40 -1.49 -3.47 2.62
N VAL A 41 -1.23 -3.81 1.36
CA VAL A 41 -1.05 -5.19 0.92
C VAL A 41 0.38 -5.35 0.43
N GLN A 42 1.03 -6.42 0.86
CA GLN A 42 2.35 -6.80 0.38
C GLN A 42 2.27 -8.14 -0.35
N MET A 43 2.94 -8.21 -1.49
CA MET A 43 3.48 -9.44 -2.04
C MET A 43 4.98 -9.42 -1.75
N GLU A 44 5.46 -10.39 -0.99
CA GLU A 44 6.89 -10.47 -0.63
C GLU A 44 7.76 -10.68 -1.88
N ALA A 45 9.01 -10.23 -1.77
CA ALA A 45 10.00 -10.58 -2.77
C ALA A 45 10.32 -12.09 -2.73
N SER A 46 10.72 -12.64 -3.88
CA SER A 46 11.22 -14.01 -3.97
C SER A 46 12.73 -13.95 -4.17
N GLY A 47 13.48 -13.80 -3.06
CA GLY A 47 14.92 -13.58 -3.10
C GLY A 47 15.24 -12.15 -3.56
N THR A 48 16.04 -11.98 -4.60
CA THR A 48 16.52 -10.64 -5.02
C THR A 48 15.57 -9.90 -5.98
N ARG A 49 14.39 -10.43 -6.27
CA ARG A 49 13.52 -9.93 -7.35
C ARG A 49 12.06 -9.84 -6.91
N GLY A 50 11.40 -8.78 -7.35
CA GLY A 50 9.99 -8.54 -7.11
C GLY A 50 9.71 -7.81 -5.80
N GLY A 51 8.55 -8.12 -5.22
CA GLY A 51 8.01 -7.36 -4.11
C GLY A 51 7.09 -6.24 -4.59
N ILE A 52 5.82 -6.30 -4.23
CA ILE A 52 4.84 -5.26 -4.55
C ILE A 52 4.20 -4.83 -3.25
N VAL A 53 4.12 -3.52 -3.03
CA VAL A 53 3.40 -2.94 -1.90
C VAL A 53 2.38 -1.94 -2.41
N ILE A 54 1.11 -2.18 -2.07
CA ILE A 54 0.02 -1.23 -2.28
C ILE A 54 -0.29 -0.62 -0.91
N MET A 55 -0.34 0.71 -0.81
CA MET A 55 -0.59 1.44 0.43
C MET A 55 -1.71 2.45 0.26
N TRP A 56 -2.50 2.66 1.31
CA TRP A 56 -3.58 3.64 1.34
C TRP A 56 -3.82 4.15 2.77
N ASP A 57 -4.57 5.24 2.92
CA ASP A 57 -5.07 5.67 4.23
C ASP A 57 -6.38 4.94 4.56
N LYS A 58 -6.37 4.09 5.58
CA LYS A 58 -7.55 3.30 5.97
C LYS A 58 -8.69 4.09 6.59
N LYS A 59 -8.51 5.39 6.81
CA LYS A 59 -9.64 6.28 7.17
C LYS A 59 -10.48 6.66 5.96
N SER A 60 -9.90 6.59 4.76
CA SER A 60 -10.55 6.98 3.52
C SER A 60 -10.92 5.78 2.66
N TRP A 61 -10.15 4.70 2.74
CA TRP A 61 -10.29 3.52 1.88
C TRP A 61 -10.28 2.22 2.68
N GLU A 62 -11.19 1.33 2.36
CA GLU A 62 -11.14 -0.06 2.79
C GLU A 62 -10.51 -0.91 1.68
N GLY A 63 -9.38 -1.55 1.97
CA GLY A 63 -8.66 -2.41 1.01
C GLY A 63 -8.89 -3.88 1.33
N VAL A 64 -9.40 -4.63 0.35
CA VAL A 64 -9.61 -6.07 0.44
C VAL A 64 -8.69 -6.77 -0.56
N VAL A 65 -7.83 -7.65 -0.06
CA VAL A 65 -6.97 -8.49 -0.91
C VAL A 65 -7.86 -9.46 -1.69
N SER A 66 -7.87 -9.32 -3.01
CA SER A 66 -8.62 -10.20 -3.91
C SER A 66 -7.81 -11.45 -4.25
N SER A 67 -6.52 -11.28 -4.58
CA SER A 67 -5.59 -12.39 -4.79
C SER A 67 -4.13 -11.95 -4.71
N VAL A 68 -3.26 -12.86 -4.29
CA VAL A 68 -1.80 -12.71 -4.37
C VAL A 68 -1.27 -13.85 -5.23
N GLY A 69 -0.83 -13.51 -6.44
CA GLY A 69 -0.20 -14.42 -7.38
C GLY A 69 1.32 -14.46 -7.19
N LYS A 70 2.01 -15.21 -8.05
CA LYS A 70 3.47 -15.37 -7.98
C LYS A 70 4.26 -14.07 -8.18
N TYR A 71 3.73 -13.17 -9.01
CA TYR A 71 4.36 -11.89 -9.36
C TYR A 71 3.33 -10.76 -9.48
N SER A 72 2.13 -10.97 -8.95
CA SER A 72 1.02 -10.04 -9.03
C SER A 72 0.26 -10.01 -7.73
N VAL A 73 -0.29 -8.84 -7.40
CA VAL A 73 -1.22 -8.67 -6.29
C VAL A 73 -2.42 -7.89 -6.79
N SER A 74 -3.60 -8.32 -6.39
CA SER A 74 -4.87 -7.67 -6.71
C SER A 74 -5.57 -7.31 -5.42
N CYS A 75 -5.91 -6.02 -5.30
CA CYS A 75 -6.60 -5.45 -4.16
C CYS A 75 -7.79 -4.63 -4.69
N SER A 76 -8.93 -4.77 -4.05
CA SER A 76 -10.10 -3.92 -4.28
C SER A 76 -10.16 -2.86 -3.20
N LEU A 77 -10.16 -1.59 -3.59
CA LEU A 77 -10.28 -0.47 -2.66
C LEU A 77 -11.66 0.17 -2.81
N SER A 78 -12.37 0.32 -1.68
CA SER A 78 -13.67 0.96 -1.60
C SER A 78 -13.57 2.22 -0.74
N GLY A 79 -14.14 3.33 -1.20
CA GLY A 79 -14.13 4.58 -0.44
C GLY A 79 -15.08 4.52 0.75
N LEU A 80 -14.58 4.80 1.95
CA LEU A 80 -15.37 4.82 3.18
C LEU A 80 -16.30 6.04 3.29
N ASN A 81 -16.09 7.07 2.45
CA ASN A 81 -16.86 8.31 2.44
C ASN A 81 -17.98 8.34 1.38
N CYS A 82 -18.32 7.22 0.73
CA CYS A 82 -19.43 7.20 -0.22
C CYS A 82 -20.83 7.15 0.41
N ASP A 83 -20.94 7.09 1.75
CA ASP A 83 -22.24 6.98 2.44
C ASP A 83 -22.58 8.20 3.32
N LEU A 84 -22.39 9.42 2.82
CA LEU A 84 -23.02 10.61 3.42
C LEU A 84 -23.63 11.54 2.35
N ASN A 85 -24.93 11.30 2.12
CA ASN A 85 -25.95 12.10 1.42
C ASN A 85 -25.91 12.18 -0.11
#